data_AF-A0A8T4LTN6-F1
#
_entry.id   AF-A0A8T4LTN6-F1
#
_cell.length_a   1.000
_cell.length_b   1.000
_cell.length_c   1.000
_cell.angle_alpha   90.00
_cell.angle_beta   90.00
_cell.angle_gamma   90.00
#
_symmetry.space_group_name_H-M   'P 1'
#
loop_
_entity.id
_entity.type
_entity.pdbx_description
1 polymer ?
#
loop_
_entity_poly.entity_id
_entity_poly.type
_entity_poly.pdbx_seq_one_letter_code
_entity_poly.pdbx_strand_id
1 'polypeptide(L)'
;MELLYEGEKLRIGYNPNSHEDHILYIGLEGTDNERMVHIQRGILEELAETQEIFKIERKINTSNPNILYILKEHKIPFEELALAFAQARIAELEEERDYFISESRKYREEVEELKAK
;
A
#
# COMPACT_ATOMS: atom_id res chain seq x y z
N MET A 1 -7.02 -1.44 11.85
CA MET A 1 -6.43 -0.97 10.58
C MET A 1 -6.04 -2.21 9.82
N GLU A 2 -6.49 -2.34 8.58
CA GLU A 2 -6.14 -3.45 7.71
C GLU A 2 -4.75 -3.22 7.12
N LEU A 3 -3.89 -4.24 7.19
CA LEU A 3 -2.51 -4.18 6.74
C LEU A 3 -2.39 -4.83 5.37
N LEU A 4 -1.72 -4.12 4.46
CA LEU A 4 -1.37 -4.58 3.12
C LEU A 4 0.03 -5.18 3.08
N TYR A 5 0.89 -4.78 4.01
CA TYR A 5 2.23 -5.30 4.16
C TYR A 5 2.66 -5.22 5.62
N GLU A 6 3.31 -6.28 6.10
CA GLU A 6 3.89 -6.36 7.43
C GLU A 6 5.28 -7.01 7.36
N GLY A 7 6.29 -6.22 7.70
CA GLY A 7 7.68 -6.66 7.82
C GLY A 7 8.28 -6.23 9.16
N GLU A 8 9.55 -6.58 9.38
CA GLU A 8 10.23 -6.34 10.66
C GLU A 8 10.37 -4.84 11.00
N LYS A 9 10.52 -3.99 9.99
CA LYS A 9 10.80 -2.55 10.15
C LYS A 9 9.79 -1.64 9.43
N LEU A 10 8.92 -2.22 8.63
CA LEU A 10 8.01 -1.50 7.74
C LEU A 10 6.64 -2.16 7.84
N ARG A 11 5.59 -1.34 7.97
CA ARG A 11 4.22 -1.79 7.83
C ARG A 11 3.45 -0.79 6.99
N ILE A 12 2.58 -1.29 6.12
CA ILE A 12 1.75 -0.47 5.26
C ILE A 12 0.33 -0.95 5.44
N GLY A 13 -0.57 -0.01 5.73
CA GLY A 13 -1.99 -0.29 5.86
C GLY A 13 -2.84 0.82 5.25
N TYR A 14 -4.12 0.52 5.10
CA TYR A 14 -5.08 1.52 4.66
C TYR A 14 -5.21 2.65 5.69
N ASN A 15 -5.35 3.88 5.20
CA ASN A 15 -5.79 4.97 6.05
C ASN A 15 -7.29 4.80 6.35
N PRO A 16 -7.72 4.63 7.61
CA PRO A 16 -9.14 4.44 7.94
C PRO A 16 -10.01 5.65 7.60
N ASN A 17 -9.40 6.81 7.35
CA ASN A 17 -10.10 8.05 7.02
C ASN A 17 -10.12 8.37 5.51
N SER A 18 -9.40 7.61 4.67
CA SER A 18 -9.28 7.88 3.24
C SER A 18 -8.88 6.63 2.47
N HIS A 19 -9.71 6.21 1.51
CA HIS A 19 -9.41 5.09 0.61
C HIS A 19 -8.35 5.42 -0.45
N GLU A 20 -7.98 6.69 -0.59
CA GLU A 20 -6.96 7.17 -1.53
C GLU A 20 -5.58 7.27 -0.88
N ASP A 21 -5.49 6.97 0.43
CA ASP A 21 -4.27 7.11 1.21
C ASP A 21 -3.94 5.86 2.01
N HIS A 22 -2.66 5.72 2.26
CA HIS A 22 -2.05 4.67 3.06
C HIS A 22 -1.27 5.28 4.21
N ILE A 23 -1.03 4.44 5.20
CA ILE A 23 -0.17 4.76 6.32
C ILE A 23 1.03 3.82 6.26
N LEU A 24 2.21 4.42 6.20
CA LEU A 24 3.49 3.74 6.34
C LEU A 24 4.00 3.93 7.77
N TYR A 25 4.28 2.82 8.44
CA TYR A 25 4.99 2.78 9.70
C TYR A 25 6.43 2.37 9.44
N ILE A 26 7.38 3.12 9.98
CA ILE A 26 8.82 2.90 9.83
C ILE A 26 9.44 2.76 11.22
N GLY A 27 10.17 1.67 11.46
CA GLY A 27 10.86 1.38 12.70
C GLY A 27 10.41 0.06 13.35
N LEU A 28 10.95 -0.22 14.54
CA LEU A 28 10.63 -1.43 15.29
C LEU A 28 9.33 -1.23 16.09
N GLU A 29 8.41 -2.16 15.93
CA GLU A 29 7.11 -2.15 16.59
C GLU A 29 7.22 -2.02 18.12
N GLY A 30 6.37 -1.18 18.71
CA GLY A 30 6.29 -1.01 20.17
C GLY A 30 7.42 -0.18 20.79
N THR A 31 8.20 0.54 19.98
CA THR A 31 9.24 1.47 20.45
C THR A 31 8.83 2.93 20.23
N ASP A 32 9.34 3.84 21.06
CA ASP A 32 9.14 5.30 20.93
C ASP A 32 9.72 5.90 19.62
N ASN A 33 10.44 5.07 18.85
CA ASN A 33 11.06 5.45 17.59
C ASN A 33 10.25 5.04 16.36
N GLU A 34 9.07 4.45 16.51
CA GLU A 34 8.17 4.25 15.37
C GLU A 34 7.79 5.62 14.77
N ARG A 35 7.85 5.71 13.43
CA ARG A 35 7.45 6.89 12.67
C ARG A 35 6.30 6.52 11.76
N MET A 36 5.26 7.35 11.76
CA MET A 36 4.12 7.22 10.88
C MET A 36 4.23 8.26 9.76
N VAL A 37 4.03 7.82 8.52
CA VAL A 37 4.10 8.65 7.32
C VAL A 37 2.87 8.41 6.45
N HIS A 38 2.28 9.47 5.92
CA HIS A 38 1.19 9.37 4.97
C HIS A 38 1.72 9.14 3.55
N ILE A 39 1.17 8.14 2.87
CA ILE A 39 1.54 7.78 1.51
C ILE A 39 0.28 7.83 0.66
N GLN A 40 0.31 8.58 -0.44
CA GLN A 40 -0.81 8.60 -1.39
C GLN A 40 -0.82 7.30 -2.19
N ARG A 41 -2.01 6.76 -2.49
CA ARG A 41 -2.17 5.55 -3.31
C ARG A 41 -1.41 5.61 -4.64
N GLY A 42 -1.43 6.77 -5.32
CA GLY A 42 -0.71 6.96 -6.58
C GLY A 42 0.83 6.83 -6.49
N ILE A 43 1.40 6.83 -5.28
CA ILE A 43 2.83 6.49 -5.07
C ILE A 43 3.04 4.98 -5.14
N LEU A 44 2.13 4.18 -4.56
CA LEU A 44 2.18 2.72 -4.62
C LEU A 44 1.97 2.22 -6.06
N GLU A 45 1.03 2.83 -6.79
CA GLU A 45 0.75 2.52 -8.20
C GLU A 45 1.97 2.76 -9.08
N GLU A 46 2.58 3.95 -8.99
CA GLU A 46 3.79 4.26 -9.77
C GLU A 46 4.96 3.33 -9.44
N LEU A 47 5.09 2.91 -8.17
CA LEU A 47 6.13 1.97 -7.74
C LEU A 47 5.97 0.56 -8.30
N ALA A 48 4.74 0.12 -8.48
CA ALA A 48 4.46 -1.17 -9.12
C ALA A 48 4.75 -1.15 -10.63
N GLU A 49 4.67 0.03 -11.27
CA GLU A 49 4.75 0.17 -12.73
C GLU A 49 6.12 0.60 -13.26
N THR A 50 6.95 1.27 -12.44
CA THR A 50 8.21 1.89 -12.92
C THR A 50 9.46 1.14 -12.48
N GLN A 51 10.43 1.05 -13.39
CA GLN A 51 11.80 0.58 -13.08
C GLN A 51 12.72 1.73 -12.63
N GLU A 52 12.25 2.98 -12.69
CA GLU A 52 13.04 4.16 -12.38
C GLU A 52 12.96 4.54 -10.90
N ILE A 53 13.64 3.76 -10.05
CA ILE A 53 13.68 3.93 -8.58
C ILE A 53 13.97 5.38 -8.16
N PHE A 54 14.86 6.08 -8.85
CA PHE A 54 15.22 7.47 -8.53
C PHE A 54 14.05 8.48 -8.67
N LYS A 55 13.14 8.26 -9.64
CA LYS A 55 11.96 9.14 -9.81
C LYS A 55 11.00 9.00 -8.63
N ILE A 56 10.81 7.77 -8.18
CA ILE A 56 9.98 7.45 -7.02
C ILE A 56 10.61 8.05 -5.76
N GLU A 57 11.91 7.84 -5.54
CA GLU A 57 12.63 8.37 -4.39
C GLU A 57 12.42 9.89 -4.28
N ARG A 58 12.56 10.60 -5.40
CA ARG A 58 12.29 12.04 -5.47
C ARG A 58 10.84 12.39 -5.15
N LYS A 59 9.86 11.64 -5.67
CA LYS A 59 8.44 11.90 -5.44
C LYS A 59 8.07 11.67 -3.98
N ILE A 60 8.50 10.56 -3.40
CA ILE A 60 8.33 10.20 -2.00
C ILE A 60 9.00 11.26 -1.10
N ASN A 61 10.20 11.70 -1.42
CA ASN A 61 10.87 12.75 -0.66
C ASN A 61 10.21 14.13 -0.84
N THR A 62 9.54 14.38 -1.96
CA THR A 62 8.79 15.63 -2.16
C THR A 62 7.49 15.64 -1.36
N SER A 63 6.76 14.52 -1.31
CA SER A 63 5.54 14.40 -0.50
C SER A 63 5.85 14.27 0.99
N ASN A 64 6.98 13.66 1.34
CA ASN A 64 7.41 13.43 2.71
C ASN A 64 8.88 13.84 2.89
N PRO A 65 9.17 15.14 3.15
CA PRO A 65 10.52 15.74 3.15
C PRO A 65 11.58 15.13 4.07
N ASN A 66 11.21 14.20 4.95
CA ASN A 66 12.11 13.57 5.93
C ASN A 66 12.22 12.06 5.78
N ILE A 67 11.51 11.45 4.83
CA ILE A 67 11.44 9.99 4.73
C ILE A 67 12.80 9.35 4.49
N LEU A 68 13.65 9.92 3.64
CA LEU A 68 14.99 9.39 3.40
C LEU A 68 15.88 9.43 4.65
N TYR A 69 15.72 10.48 5.46
CA TYR A 69 16.41 10.58 6.75
C TYR A 69 15.92 9.49 7.71
N ILE A 70 14.61 9.28 7.81
CA ILE A 70 14.00 8.27 8.68
C ILE A 70 14.46 6.86 8.25
N LEU A 71 14.40 6.55 6.95
CA LEU A 71 14.89 5.26 6.42
C LEU A 71 16.35 5.03 6.79
N LYS A 72 17.19 6.06 6.67
CA LYS A 72 18.61 6.00 7.04
C LYS A 72 18.80 5.77 8.55
N GLU A 73 18.05 6.46 9.39
CA GLU A 73 18.06 6.30 10.85
C GLU A 73 17.75 4.85 11.26
N HIS A 74 16.76 4.24 10.62
CA HIS A 74 16.35 2.86 10.87
C HIS A 74 17.13 1.81 10.06
N LYS A 75 18.15 2.22 9.30
CA LYS A 75 18.96 1.34 8.43
C LYS A 75 18.08 0.49 7.50
N ILE A 76 17.16 1.16 6.82
CA ILE A 76 16.25 0.58 5.83
C ILE A 76 16.71 1.08 4.45
N PRO A 77 17.21 0.18 3.58
CA PRO A 77 17.51 0.52 2.19
C PRO A 77 16.24 0.97 1.46
N PHE A 78 16.38 1.86 0.48
CA PHE A 78 15.23 2.32 -0.30
C PHE A 78 14.59 1.17 -1.09
N GLU A 79 15.38 0.19 -1.49
CA GLU A 79 14.93 -1.03 -2.16
C GLU A 79 13.98 -1.86 -1.28
N GLU A 80 14.22 -1.88 0.03
CA GLU A 80 13.33 -2.56 0.99
C GLU A 80 11.98 -1.83 1.09
N LEU A 81 11.99 -0.49 1.09
CA LEU A 81 10.78 0.32 1.02
C LEU A 81 10.02 0.08 -0.30
N ALA A 82 10.74 0.11 -1.43
CA ALA A 82 10.16 -0.11 -2.75
C ALA A 82 9.52 -1.51 -2.86
N LEU A 83 10.17 -2.53 -2.32
CA LEU A 83 9.62 -3.89 -2.25
C LEU A 83 8.35 -3.95 -1.40
N ALA A 84 8.37 -3.34 -0.21
CA ALA A 84 7.20 -3.28 0.66
C ALA A 84 6.01 -2.59 -0.04
N PHE A 85 6.27 -1.51 -0.78
CA PHE A 85 5.25 -0.79 -1.54
C PHE A 85 4.69 -1.63 -2.68
N ALA A 86 5.55 -2.32 -3.43
CA ALA A 86 5.11 -3.23 -4.50
C ALA A 86 4.24 -4.37 -3.94
N GLN A 87 4.63 -4.96 -2.81
CA GLN A 87 3.86 -6.02 -2.15
C GLN A 87 2.53 -5.51 -1.63
N ALA A 88 2.50 -4.32 -1.01
CA ALA A 88 1.26 -3.69 -0.59
C ALA A 88 0.32 -3.45 -1.78
N ARG A 89 0.84 -2.97 -2.92
CA ARG A 89 0.03 -2.75 -4.12
C ARG A 89 -0.52 -4.06 -4.71
N ILE A 90 0.26 -5.14 -4.67
CA ILE A 90 -0.20 -6.46 -5.09
C ILE A 90 -1.37 -6.90 -4.21
N ALA A 91 -1.27 -6.75 -2.89
CA ALA A 91 -2.35 -7.10 -1.97
C ALA A 91 -3.65 -6.32 -2.28
N GLU A 92 -3.56 -5.01 -2.55
CA GLU A 92 -4.74 -4.23 -2.97
C GLU A 92 -5.36 -4.77 -4.27
N LEU A 93 -4.53 -5.08 -5.26
CA LEU A 93 -5.01 -5.61 -6.54
C LEU A 93 -5.67 -6.98 -6.38
N GLU A 94 -5.20 -7.80 -5.45
CA GLU A 94 -5.83 -9.09 -5.12
C GLU A 94 -7.19 -8.89 -4.44
N GLU A 95 -7.31 -7.95 -3.51
CA GLU A 95 -8.57 -7.59 -2.87
C GLU A 95 -9.58 -7.02 -3.89
N GLU A 96 -9.15 -6.09 -4.75
CA GLU A 96 -9.97 -5.54 -5.83
C GLU A 96 -10.46 -6.65 -6.78
N ARG A 97 -9.55 -7.55 -7.19
CA ARG A 97 -9.89 -8.71 -8.05
C ARG A 97 -10.96 -9.58 -7.38
N ASP A 98 -10.76 -9.94 -6.12
CA ASP A 98 -11.64 -10.85 -5.40
C ASP A 98 -13.03 -10.22 -5.18
N TYR A 99 -13.08 -8.91 -4.90
CA TYR A 99 -14.31 -8.13 -4.88
C TYR A 99 -15.05 -8.23 -6.22
N PHE A 100 -14.40 -7.91 -7.34
CA PHE A 100 -15.03 -7.96 -8.67
C PHE A 100 -15.51 -9.36 -9.06
N ILE A 101 -14.76 -10.42 -8.70
CA ILE A 101 -15.19 -11.80 -8.92
C ILE A 101 -16.47 -12.10 -8.13
N SER A 102 -16.54 -11.66 -6.87
CA SER A 102 -17.69 -11.90 -6.00
C SER A 102 -18.95 -11.18 -6.50
N GLU A 103 -18.83 -9.91 -6.89
CA GLU A 103 -19.94 -9.12 -7.44
C GLU A 103 -20.41 -9.69 -8.79
N SER A 104 -19.48 -10.09 -9.65
CA SER A 104 -19.80 -10.75 -10.93
C SER A 104 -20.51 -12.10 -10.74
N ARG A 105 -20.30 -12.77 -9.60
CA ARG A 105 -21.04 -14.00 -9.27
C ARG A 105 -22.46 -13.67 -8.82
N LYS A 106 -22.63 -12.73 -7.88
CA LYS A 106 -23.95 -12.29 -7.40
C LYS A 106 -24.83 -11.80 -8.55
N TYR A 107 -24.28 -10.95 -9.41
CA TYR A 107 -25.02 -10.44 -10.57
C TYR A 107 -25.49 -11.56 -11.51
N ARG A 108 -24.68 -12.60 -11.73
CA ARG A 108 -25.08 -13.76 -12.54
C ARG A 108 -26.21 -14.54 -11.88
N GLU A 109 -26.14 -14.76 -10.58
CA GLU A 109 -27.19 -15.45 -9.82
C GLU A 109 -28.52 -14.68 -9.88
N GLU A 110 -28.49 -13.36 -9.65
CA GLU A 110 -29.67 -12.49 -9.75
C GLU A 110 -30.30 -12.53 -11.15
N VAL A 111 -29.49 -12.49 -12.22
CA VAL A 111 -29.99 -12.55 -13.60
C VAL A 111 -30.65 -13.90 -13.89
N GLU A 112 -30.09 -15.01 -13.42
CA GLU A 112 -30.68 -16.34 -13.61
C GLU A 112 -31.99 -16.50 -12.82
N GLU A 113 -32.06 -15.97 -11.59
CA GLU A 113 -33.30 -15.95 -10.81
C GLU A 113 -34.41 -15.12 -11.46
N LEU A 114 -34.06 -13.99 -12.09
CA LEU A 114 -35.02 -13.15 -12.80
C LEU A 114 -35.53 -13.82 -14.09
N LYS A 115 -34.68 -14.60 -14.78
CA LYS A 115 -35.11 -15.38 -15.97
C LYS A 115 -35.98 -16.59 -15.61
N ALA A 116 -35.87 -17.10 -14.39
CA ALA A 116 -36.64 -18.26 -13.91
C ALA A 116 -38.05 -17.89 -13.39
N LYS A 117 -38.39 -16.59 -13.34
CA LYS A 117 -39.71 -16.06 -12.98
C LYS A 117 -40.50 -15.69 -14.22
#